data_AF-A0A1F7ZUP0-F1
#
_entry.id   AF-A0A1F7ZUP0-F1
#
_cell.length_a   1.000
_cell.length_b   1.000
_cell.length_c   1.000
_cell.angle_alpha   90.00
_cell.angle_beta   90.00
_cell.angle_gamma   90.00
#
_symmetry.space_group_name_H-M   'P 1'
#
loop_
_entity.id
_entity.type
_entity.pdbx_description
1 polymer ?
#
loop_
_entity_poly.entity_id
_entity_poly.type
_entity_poly.pdbx_seq_one_letter_code
_entity_poly.pdbx_strand_id
1 'polypeptide(L)'
;MQFSSIFTITVAAMLSAPALACKCYVNGHQDTGRTRSCCNSLSGVFRGGNDCLASSISERLSNFRRCCGGQSDCDYPHLAQAADGLEVQELDHIKTIVVPAAPTPAVEK
;
A
#
# COMPACT_ATOMS: atom_id res chain seq x y z
N MET A 1 0.69 -25.57 41.84
CA MET A 1 1.21 -25.39 40.46
C MET A 1 0.03 -25.21 39.54
N GLN A 2 -0.12 -24.04 38.90
CA GLN A 2 -0.86 -23.83 37.65
C GLN A 2 -0.91 -22.33 37.36
N PHE A 3 0.01 -21.85 36.53
CA PHE A 3 -0.20 -20.62 35.77
C PHE A 3 -0.53 -21.07 34.36
N SER A 4 -1.82 -21.08 34.05
CA SER A 4 -2.34 -21.47 32.75
C SER A 4 -1.77 -20.54 31.68
N SER A 5 -1.05 -21.13 30.72
CA SER A 5 -0.54 -20.45 29.53
C SER A 5 -1.67 -19.78 28.76
N ILE A 6 -1.65 -18.45 28.71
CA ILE A 6 -2.50 -17.69 27.80
C ILE A 6 -1.76 -17.63 26.46
N PHE A 7 -2.08 -18.57 25.57
CA PHE A 7 -1.73 -18.47 24.16
C PHE A 7 -2.59 -17.36 23.54
N THR A 8 -2.01 -16.18 23.35
CA THR A 8 -2.65 -15.08 22.63
C THR A 8 -2.78 -15.41 21.14
N ILE A 9 -4.01 -15.28 20.67
CA ILE A 9 -4.50 -15.62 19.34
C ILE A 9 -3.79 -14.76 18.29
N THR A 10 -3.15 -15.40 17.31
CA THR A 10 -2.61 -14.74 16.12
C THR A 10 -3.76 -14.25 15.25
N VAL A 11 -3.91 -12.93 15.13
CA VAL A 11 -4.83 -12.30 14.17
C VAL A 11 -4.26 -12.52 12.77
N ALA A 12 -4.77 -13.53 12.06
CA ALA A 12 -4.57 -13.64 10.63
C ALA A 12 -5.35 -12.50 9.96
N ALA A 13 -4.67 -11.40 9.65
CA ALA A 13 -5.20 -10.38 8.75
C ALA A 13 -5.39 -11.02 7.37
N MET A 14 -6.54 -11.64 7.14
CA MET A 14 -6.99 -11.99 5.81
C MET A 14 -7.27 -10.68 5.09
N LEU A 15 -6.23 -10.14 4.44
CA LEU A 15 -6.35 -9.13 3.41
C LEU A 15 -7.22 -9.72 2.31
N SER A 16 -8.53 -9.62 2.48
CA SER A 16 -9.49 -9.69 1.40
C SER A 16 -9.22 -8.48 0.53
N ALA A 17 -8.19 -8.59 -0.31
CA ALA A 17 -8.05 -7.69 -1.44
C ALA A 17 -9.38 -7.79 -2.17
N PRO A 18 -10.18 -6.70 -2.30
CA PRO A 18 -11.31 -6.73 -3.21
C PRO A 18 -10.79 -7.32 -4.52
N ALA A 19 -11.56 -8.20 -5.16
CA ALA A 19 -11.23 -8.75 -6.45
C ALA A 19 -11.27 -7.59 -7.47
N LEU A 20 -10.27 -6.72 -7.40
CA LEU A 20 -10.08 -5.59 -8.27
C LEU A 20 -9.79 -6.16 -9.65
N ALA A 21 -10.31 -5.49 -10.65
CA ALA A 21 -9.97 -5.78 -12.02
C ALA A 21 -9.05 -4.67 -12.50
N CYS A 22 -7.93 -5.02 -13.13
CA CYS A 22 -6.95 -4.08 -13.64
C CYS A 22 -7.18 -3.82 -15.13
N LYS A 23 -7.14 -2.55 -15.48
CA LYS A 23 -7.24 -1.99 -16.83
C LYS A 23 -6.09 -1.04 -17.08
N CYS A 24 -5.51 -1.12 -18.27
CA CYS A 24 -4.58 -0.12 -18.78
C CYS A 24 -5.34 1.03 -19.44
N TYR A 25 -4.77 2.23 -19.37
CA TYR A 25 -5.27 3.42 -20.04
C TYR A 25 -4.19 4.02 -20.94
N VAL A 26 -4.60 4.62 -22.06
CA VAL A 26 -3.73 5.35 -22.99
C VAL A 26 -4.45 6.65 -23.35
N ASN A 27 -3.80 7.79 -23.08
CA ASN A 27 -4.42 9.11 -23.27
C ASN A 27 -5.76 9.26 -22.53
N GLY A 28 -5.90 8.63 -21.36
CA GLY A 28 -7.13 8.65 -20.56
C GLY A 28 -8.24 7.71 -21.04
N HIS A 29 -8.05 7.01 -22.17
CA HIS A 29 -9.00 6.02 -22.66
C HIS A 29 -8.57 4.61 -22.29
N GLN A 30 -9.53 3.75 -21.99
CA GLN A 30 -9.24 2.34 -21.71
C GLN A 30 -8.64 1.66 -22.95
N ASP A 31 -7.52 0.96 -22.75
CA ASP A 31 -6.88 0.16 -23.79
C ASP A 31 -7.00 -1.32 -23.44
N THR A 32 -8.03 -1.95 -24.01
CA THR A 32 -8.33 -3.38 -23.79
C THR A 32 -7.24 -4.29 -24.37
N GLY A 33 -6.66 -3.92 -25.51
CA GLY A 33 -5.60 -4.70 -26.14
C GLY A 33 -4.34 -4.73 -25.27
N ARG A 34 -3.95 -3.57 -24.77
CA ARG A 34 -2.84 -3.44 -23.82
C ARG A 34 -3.12 -4.14 -22.50
N THR A 35 -4.33 -4.00 -21.95
CA THR A 35 -4.77 -4.72 -20.74
C THR A 35 -4.60 -6.22 -20.90
N ARG A 36 -5.08 -6.80 -22.00
CA ARG A 36 -4.97 -8.24 -22.28
C ARG A 36 -3.53 -8.68 -22.45
N SER A 37 -2.73 -7.93 -23.20
CA SER A 37 -1.31 -8.21 -23.42
C SER A 37 -0.53 -8.21 -22.11
N CYS A 38 -0.69 -7.18 -21.30
CA CYS A 38 -0.04 -7.05 -19.98
C CYS A 38 -0.53 -8.10 -18.96
N CYS A 39 -1.81 -8.46 -19.01
CA CYS A 39 -2.33 -9.52 -18.14
C CYS A 39 -1.69 -10.87 -18.49
N ASN A 40 -1.65 -11.20 -19.78
CA ASN A 40 -1.10 -12.47 -20.27
C ASN A 40 0.42 -12.59 -20.04
N SER A 41 1.17 -11.49 -20.24
CA SER A 41 2.63 -11.50 -20.02
C SER A 41 3.00 -11.77 -18.56
N LEU A 42 2.11 -11.43 -17.62
CA LEU A 42 2.25 -11.71 -16.20
C LEU A 42 1.62 -13.03 -15.77
N SER A 43 1.14 -13.85 -16.72
CA SER A 43 0.41 -15.10 -16.45
C SER A 43 -0.87 -14.88 -15.63
N GLY A 44 -1.51 -13.73 -15.78
CA GLY A 44 -2.77 -13.38 -15.13
C GLY A 44 -3.99 -13.97 -15.82
N VAL A 45 -5.15 -13.79 -15.19
CA VAL A 45 -6.45 -14.27 -15.68
C VAL A 45 -7.24 -13.10 -16.24
N PHE A 46 -7.35 -13.04 -17.57
CA PHE A 46 -8.17 -12.05 -18.28
C PHE A 46 -9.65 -12.49 -18.30
N ARG A 47 -10.56 -11.63 -17.84
CA ARG A 47 -12.02 -11.88 -17.75
C ARG A 47 -12.81 -10.68 -18.24
N GLY A 48 -14.12 -10.87 -18.44
CA GLY A 48 -15.05 -9.77 -18.77
C GLY A 48 -14.84 -9.13 -20.15
N GLY A 49 -13.87 -9.60 -20.94
CA GLY A 49 -13.54 -9.04 -22.25
C GLY A 49 -12.62 -7.83 -22.21
N ASN A 50 -12.34 -7.26 -21.04
CA ASN A 50 -11.53 -6.04 -20.90
C ASN A 50 -10.78 -5.93 -19.56
N ASP A 51 -10.79 -6.96 -18.72
CA ASP A 51 -10.36 -6.89 -17.33
C ASP A 51 -9.30 -7.95 -17.00
N CYS A 52 -8.25 -7.55 -16.27
CA CYS A 52 -7.31 -8.48 -15.67
C CYS A 52 -7.65 -8.71 -14.20
N LEU A 53 -7.88 -9.94 -13.76
CA LEU A 53 -8.18 -10.22 -12.35
C LEU A 53 -6.97 -9.89 -11.46
N ALA A 54 -7.04 -8.85 -10.63
CA ALA A 54 -5.90 -8.40 -9.81
C ALA A 54 -5.38 -9.50 -8.89
N SER A 55 -6.26 -10.32 -8.33
CA SER A 55 -5.89 -11.45 -7.47
C SER A 55 -5.00 -12.49 -8.19
N SER A 56 -5.09 -12.60 -9.51
CA SER A 56 -4.23 -13.50 -10.30
C SER A 56 -2.82 -12.98 -10.52
N ILE A 57 -2.59 -11.68 -10.25
CA ILE A 57 -1.32 -10.98 -10.45
C ILE A 57 -0.96 -10.12 -9.22
N SER A 58 -1.44 -10.49 -8.03
CA SER A 58 -1.34 -9.67 -6.81
C SER A 58 0.11 -9.31 -6.46
N GLU A 59 1.05 -10.24 -6.65
CA GLU A 59 2.48 -10.04 -6.44
C GLU A 59 3.18 -9.27 -7.58
N ARG A 60 2.45 -8.95 -8.65
CA ARG A 60 2.97 -8.39 -9.90
C ARG A 60 2.22 -7.13 -10.36
N LEU A 61 1.38 -6.53 -9.51
CA LEU A 61 0.60 -5.33 -9.85
C LEU A 61 1.47 -4.15 -10.27
N SER A 62 2.64 -3.99 -9.64
CA SER A 62 3.65 -2.99 -10.05
C SER A 62 4.19 -3.23 -11.46
N ASN A 63 4.40 -4.50 -11.84
CA ASN A 63 4.81 -4.88 -13.19
C ASN A 63 3.67 -4.66 -14.20
N PHE A 64 2.42 -4.90 -13.80
CA PHE A 64 1.25 -4.64 -14.64
C PHE A 64 1.15 -3.15 -14.97
N ARG A 65 1.25 -2.27 -13.96
CA ARG A 65 1.26 -0.82 -14.18
C ARG A 65 2.41 -0.39 -15.08
N ARG A 66 3.62 -0.93 -14.86
CA ARG A 66 4.78 -0.63 -15.72
C ARG A 66 4.52 -1.03 -17.17
N CYS A 67 3.91 -2.20 -17.39
CA CYS A 67 3.49 -2.65 -18.72
C CYS A 67 2.44 -1.72 -19.36
N CYS A 68 1.52 -1.15 -18.57
CA CYS A 68 0.58 -0.12 -19.02
C CYS A 68 1.23 1.25 -19.29
N GLY A 69 2.55 1.41 -19.15
CA GLY A 69 3.22 2.70 -19.27
C GLY A 69 2.91 3.66 -18.11
N GLY A 70 2.55 3.13 -16.95
CA GLY A 70 2.24 3.91 -15.75
C GLY A 70 0.76 4.23 -15.55
N GLN A 71 -0.11 4.00 -16.54
CA GLN A 71 -1.53 4.31 -16.46
C GLN A 71 -2.37 3.03 -16.28
N SER A 72 -2.63 2.68 -15.02
CA SER A 72 -3.44 1.52 -14.60
C SER A 72 -4.35 1.93 -13.44
N ASP A 73 -5.58 1.38 -13.39
CA ASP A 73 -6.56 1.59 -12.30
C ASP A 73 -6.35 0.69 -11.07
N CYS A 74 -5.53 -0.36 -11.18
CA CYS A 74 -5.12 -1.14 -10.02
C CYS A 74 -4.13 -0.37 -9.14
N ASP A 75 -4.54 -0.18 -7.88
CA ASP A 75 -3.65 0.19 -6.80
C ASP A 75 -2.64 -0.92 -6.53
N TYR A 76 -1.40 -0.52 -6.30
CA TYR A 76 -0.34 -1.39 -5.82
C TYR A 76 0.41 -0.63 -4.74
N PRO A 77 0.89 -1.31 -3.68
CA PRO A 77 1.71 -0.65 -2.69
C PRO A 77 2.92 -0.06 -3.41
N HIS A 78 2.99 1.27 -3.44
CA HIS A 78 4.22 1.95 -3.73
C HIS A 78 5.14 1.63 -2.56
N LEU A 79 5.93 0.56 -2.70
CA LEU A 79 7.22 0.52 -2.03
C LEU A 79 7.92 1.75 -2.58
N ALA A 80 7.78 2.87 -1.86
CA ALA A 80 8.60 4.03 -2.08
C ALA A 80 9.99 3.47 -2.27
N GLN A 81 10.62 3.80 -3.39
CA GLN A 81 12.05 3.70 -3.50
C GLN A 81 12.60 4.71 -2.48
N ALA A 82 12.48 4.41 -1.20
CA ALA A 82 13.17 5.05 -0.09
C ALA A 82 14.57 4.42 -0.06
N ALA A 83 15.29 4.60 -1.17
CA ALA A 83 16.71 4.88 -1.11
C ALA A 83 16.85 6.40 -0.90
N ASP A 84 16.21 6.91 0.14
CA ASP A 84 16.57 8.07 0.97
C ASP A 84 15.54 8.13 2.10
N GLY A 85 16.00 8.33 3.34
CA GLY A 85 15.31 7.93 4.58
C GLY A 85 13.82 8.26 4.69
N LEU A 86 13.03 7.25 5.07
CA LEU A 86 11.74 7.49 5.73
C LEU A 86 11.70 6.69 7.02
N GLU A 87 12.07 7.36 8.10
CA GLU A 87 11.73 6.97 9.45
C GLU A 87 10.20 6.96 9.56
N VAL A 88 9.64 5.84 10.00
CA VAL A 88 8.21 5.68 10.26
C VAL A 88 7.90 6.48 11.52
N GLN A 89 7.41 7.71 11.37
CA GLN A 89 6.77 8.43 12.47
C GLN A 89 5.26 8.22 12.37
N GLU A 90 4.83 7.14 13.02
CA GLU A 90 3.46 6.91 13.46
C GLU A 90 2.99 8.17 14.22
N LEU A 91 2.14 8.98 13.59
CA LEU A 91 1.58 10.17 14.22
C LEU A 91 0.40 9.75 15.11
N ASP A 92 0.72 9.11 16.24
CA ASP A 92 -0.24 8.91 17.33
C ASP A 92 -0.58 10.28 17.94
N HIS A 93 -1.86 10.64 17.88
CA HIS A 93 -2.38 11.94 18.30
C HIS A 93 -2.45 12.08 19.83
N ILE A 94 -1.32 11.99 20.52
CA ILE A 94 -1.22 12.48 21.90
C ILE A 94 -0.71 13.92 21.83
N LYS A 95 -1.67 14.84 21.99
CA LYS A 95 -1.45 16.27 22.15
C LYS A 95 -0.64 16.54 23.42
N THR A 96 0.69 16.52 23.31
CA THR A 96 1.59 16.95 24.38
C THR A 96 1.43 18.45 24.59
N ILE A 97 0.81 18.82 25.71
CA ILE A 97 0.76 20.21 26.18
C ILE A 97 2.18 20.57 26.62
N VAL A 98 2.88 21.35 25.80
CA VAL A 98 4.15 21.97 26.23
C VAL A 98 3.80 23.07 27.22
N VAL A 99 4.05 22.84 28.50
CA VAL A 99 4.02 23.89 29.52
C VAL A 99 5.34 24.67 29.39
N PRO A 100 5.33 25.95 28.97
CA PRO A 100 6.55 26.75 28.99
C PRO A 100 6.96 26.99 30.44
N ALA A 101 8.16 26.49 30.80
CA ALA A 101 8.80 26.83 32.05
C ALA A 101 9.08 28.34 32.07
N ALA A 102 8.57 29.01 33.11
CA ALA A 102 8.81 30.43 33.34
C ALA A 102 10.32 30.70 33.59
N PRO A 103 10.87 31.83 33.11
CA PRO A 103 12.23 32.22 33.41
C PRO A 103 12.37 32.63 34.89
N THR A 104 13.31 31.99 35.60
CA THR A 104 13.72 32.40 36.95
C THR A 104 14.57 33.69 36.89
N PRO A 105 14.38 34.64 37.83
CA PRO A 105 15.13 35.89 37.86
C PRO A 105 16.59 35.67 38.28
N ALA A 106 17.49 36.37 37.59
CA ALA A 106 18.90 36.50 37.97
C ALA A 106 19.03 37.26 39.29
N VAL A 107 19.83 36.73 40.22
CA VAL A 107 20.33 37.47 41.39
C VAL A 107 21.82 37.70 41.16
N GLU A 108 22.17 38.94 40.87
CA GLU A 108 23.54 39.46 40.84
C GLU A 108 24.14 39.52 42.26
N LYS A 109 25.45 39.36 42.33
CA LYS A 109 26.28 39.34 43.55
C LYS A 109 27.05 40.65 43.68
#